data_AF-A0AAW6J6U2-F1
#
_entry.id   AF-A0AAW6J6U2-F1
#
_cell.length_a   1.000
_cell.length_b   1.000
_cell.length_c   1.000
_cell.angle_alpha   90.00
_cell.angle_beta   90.00
_cell.angle_gamma   90.00
#
_symmetry.space_group_name_H-M   'P 1'
#
loop_
_entity.id
_entity.type
_entity.pdbx_description
1 polymer ?
#
loop_
_entity_poly.entity_id
_entity_poly.type
_entity_poly.pdbx_seq_one_letter_code
_entity_poly.pdbx_strand_id
1 'polypeptide(L)'
;MKQITSPFFQSFLYLLDKNQIDGWTSNKIWNNLNLSKEEKQRANQQQLYRLLRKLVQQGHLLKNIHLDNPRLSTFIETKSMDTFKKQFDIKTVKNDAGKLEFKAKQLKEKQKIYENQIKASEQALIDFPELKTDILRRKNQLLQDIEKLKAYTDFLTSLR
;
A
#
# COMPACT_ATOMS: atom_id res chain seq x y z
N MET A 1 10.62 -20.18 14.78
CA MET A 1 10.98 -19.06 13.87
C MET A 1 10.09 -17.87 14.21
N LYS A 2 10.69 -16.72 14.57
CA LYS A 2 9.94 -15.51 14.99
C LYS A 2 9.00 -15.08 13.86
N GLN A 3 7.72 -14.88 14.19
CA GLN A 3 6.72 -14.37 13.25
C GLN A 3 7.23 -13.04 12.68
N ILE A 4 7.37 -12.94 11.35
CA ILE A 4 7.79 -11.70 10.70
C ILE A 4 6.55 -10.80 10.63
N THR A 5 6.25 -10.11 11.72
CA THR A 5 5.14 -9.14 11.87
C THR A 5 5.63 -7.71 11.60
N SER A 6 6.60 -7.52 10.69
CA SER A 6 6.98 -6.18 10.28
C SER A 6 5.92 -5.61 9.33
N PRO A 7 5.36 -4.41 9.58
CA PRO A 7 4.43 -3.75 8.67
C PRO A 7 4.98 -3.63 7.24
N PHE A 8 6.31 -3.47 7.10
CA PHE A 8 6.99 -3.47 5.82
C PHE A 8 6.85 -4.79 5.07
N PHE A 9 7.10 -5.92 5.74
CA PHE A 9 7.04 -7.23 5.12
C PHE A 9 5.60 -7.61 4.74
N GLN A 10 4.62 -7.27 5.59
CA GLN A 10 3.20 -7.45 5.28
C GLN A 10 2.77 -6.65 4.06
N SER A 11 3.20 -5.38 3.99
CA SER A 11 2.94 -4.52 2.82
C SER A 11 3.56 -5.08 1.54
N PHE A 12 4.76 -5.65 1.63
CA PHE A 12 5.42 -6.30 0.50
C PHE A 12 4.71 -7.57 0.04
N LEU A 13 4.28 -8.43 0.97
CA LEU A 13 3.51 -9.63 0.63
C LEU A 13 2.18 -9.26 -0.06
N TYR A 14 1.50 -8.22 0.42
CA TYR A 14 0.29 -7.74 -0.23
C TYR A 14 0.54 -7.21 -1.65
N LEU A 15 1.65 -6.51 -1.87
CA LEU A 15 2.06 -6.06 -3.19
C LEU A 15 2.20 -7.25 -4.14
N LEU A 16 2.81 -8.34 -3.67
CA LEU A 16 3.00 -9.59 -4.42
C LEU A 16 1.70 -10.35 -4.68
N ASP A 17 0.71 -10.29 -3.77
CA ASP A 17 -0.62 -10.89 -3.98
C ASP A 17 -1.41 -10.15 -5.08
N LYS A 18 -1.33 -8.82 -5.10
CA LYS A 18 -2.12 -8.00 -6.03
C LYS A 18 -1.45 -7.73 -7.37
N ASN A 19 -0.14 -7.85 -7.44
CA ASN A 19 0.62 -7.50 -8.64
C ASN A 19 1.61 -8.59 -8.99
N GLN A 20 1.88 -8.72 -10.28
CA GLN A 20 3.04 -9.44 -10.77
C GLN A 20 4.17 -8.43 -10.99
N ILE A 21 5.30 -8.65 -10.32
CA ILE A 21 6.51 -7.86 -10.57
C ILE A 21 7.08 -8.29 -11.93
N ASP A 22 6.80 -7.48 -12.95
CA ASP A 22 7.32 -7.69 -14.30
C ASP A 22 7.97 -6.42 -14.84
N GLY A 23 9.29 -6.40 -14.85
CA GLY A 23 10.09 -5.26 -15.32
C GLY A 23 10.08 -4.06 -14.37
N TRP A 24 9.81 -4.24 -13.07
CA TRP A 24 9.73 -3.11 -12.14
C TRP A 24 11.10 -2.73 -11.58
N THR A 25 11.36 -1.43 -11.42
CA THR A 25 12.53 -0.95 -10.67
C THR A 25 12.29 -1.03 -9.16
N SER A 26 13.35 -0.96 -8.36
CA SER A 26 13.23 -0.88 -6.90
C SER A 26 12.38 0.31 -6.45
N ASN A 27 12.44 1.44 -7.17
CA ASN A 27 11.64 2.62 -6.87
C ASN A 27 10.15 2.39 -7.16
N LYS A 28 9.84 1.71 -8.27
CA LYS A 28 8.45 1.33 -8.59
C LYS A 28 7.89 0.40 -7.52
N ILE A 29 8.67 -0.57 -7.06
CA ILE A 29 8.26 -1.46 -5.95
C ILE A 29 8.05 -0.65 -4.67
N TRP A 30 9.00 0.22 -4.29
CA TRP A 30 8.92 1.07 -3.09
C TRP A 30 7.68 1.98 -3.07
N ASN A 31 7.33 2.55 -4.22
CA ASN A 31 6.20 3.46 -4.34
C ASN A 31 4.87 2.71 -4.23
N ASN A 32 4.79 1.49 -4.75
CA ASN A 32 3.60 0.64 -4.68
C ASN A 32 3.43 -0.10 -3.34
N LEU A 33 4.40 -0.02 -2.42
CA LEU A 33 4.20 -0.50 -1.05
C LEU A 33 3.11 0.33 -0.37
N ASN A 34 2.09 -0.36 0.13
CA ASN A 34 1.00 0.20 0.92
C ASN A 34 1.48 0.52 2.35
N LEU A 35 2.29 1.56 2.48
CA LEU A 35 2.86 2.07 3.73
C LEU A 35 2.58 3.57 3.85
N SER A 36 2.23 4.00 5.07
CA SER A 36 2.04 5.41 5.40
C SER A 36 3.38 6.16 5.34
N LYS A 37 3.35 7.50 5.33
CA LYS A 37 4.59 8.31 5.34
C LYS A 37 5.48 8.00 6.55
N GLU A 38 4.90 7.83 7.73
CA GLU A 38 5.63 7.51 8.96
C GLU A 38 6.27 6.11 8.88
N GLU A 39 5.58 5.14 8.30
CA GLU A 39 6.13 3.81 8.13
C GLU A 39 7.16 3.75 7.02
N LYS A 40 7.05 4.55 5.95
CA LYS A 40 8.12 4.69 4.95
C LYS A 40 9.34 5.41 5.50
N GLN A 41 9.20 6.22 6.56
CA GLN A 41 10.34 6.79 7.28
C GLN A 41 10.99 5.76 8.21
N ARG A 42 10.19 4.91 8.88
CA ARG A 42 10.70 3.82 9.75
C ARG A 42 11.28 2.65 8.96
N ALA A 43 10.58 2.21 7.93
CA ALA A 43 11.05 1.26 6.96
C ALA A 43 12.04 1.99 6.06
N ASN A 44 13.33 1.81 6.32
CA ASN A 44 14.35 2.37 5.45
C ASN A 44 14.29 1.67 4.07
N GLN A 45 14.48 2.40 2.97
CA GLN A 45 14.57 1.85 1.61
C GLN A 45 15.62 0.73 1.49
N GLN A 46 16.65 0.75 2.34
CA GLN A 46 17.62 -0.34 2.49
C GLN A 46 16.99 -1.70 2.87
N GLN A 47 15.89 -1.70 3.61
CA GLN A 47 15.16 -2.93 3.94
C GLN A 47 14.57 -3.57 2.68
N LEU A 48 14.04 -2.75 1.75
CA LEU A 48 13.59 -3.23 0.45
C LEU A 48 14.75 -3.81 -0.35
N TYR A 49 15.88 -3.10 -0.45
CA TYR A 49 17.04 -3.62 -1.18
C TYR A 49 17.55 -4.95 -0.62
N ARG A 50 17.59 -5.09 0.71
CA ARG A 50 17.96 -6.34 1.38
C ARG A 50 16.97 -7.47 1.06
N LEU A 51 15.68 -7.17 1.04
CA LEU A 51 14.64 -8.14 0.71
C LEU A 51 14.74 -8.58 -0.76
N LEU A 52 14.81 -7.63 -1.70
CA LEU A 52 14.95 -7.93 -3.12
C LEU A 52 16.21 -8.75 -3.40
N ARG A 53 17.34 -8.40 -2.77
CA ARG A 53 18.59 -9.19 -2.89
C ARG A 53 18.39 -10.63 -2.44
N LYS A 54 17.71 -10.86 -1.31
CA LYS A 54 17.42 -12.22 -0.82
C LYS A 54 16.55 -12.99 -1.80
N LEU A 55 15.49 -12.37 -2.32
CA LEU A 55 14.60 -13.01 -3.29
C LEU A 55 15.32 -13.36 -4.60
N VAL A 56 16.26 -12.52 -5.03
CA VAL A 56 17.13 -12.83 -6.17
C VAL A 56 18.05 -14.01 -5.87
N GLN A 57 18.69 -14.02 -4.70
CA GLN A 57 19.56 -15.12 -4.27
C GLN A 57 18.80 -16.46 -4.12
N GLN A 58 17.53 -16.40 -3.73
CA GLN A 58 16.65 -17.56 -3.60
C GLN A 58 16.01 -17.97 -4.94
N GLY A 59 16.27 -17.24 -6.03
CA GLY A 59 15.73 -17.53 -7.35
C GLY A 59 14.27 -17.14 -7.56
N HIS A 60 13.63 -16.43 -6.62
CA HIS A 60 12.25 -15.95 -6.74
C HIS A 60 12.13 -14.73 -7.66
N LEU A 61 13.17 -13.91 -7.72
CA LEU A 61 13.27 -12.77 -8.64
C LEU A 61 14.49 -12.91 -9.54
N LEU A 62 14.35 -12.53 -10.79
CA LEU A 62 15.47 -12.22 -11.66
C LEU A 62 15.72 -10.72 -11.62
N LYS A 63 16.98 -10.32 -11.52
CA LYS A 63 17.40 -8.92 -11.61
C LYS A 63 18.05 -8.69 -12.96
N ASN A 64 17.43 -7.86 -13.78
CA ASN A 64 18.02 -7.38 -15.02
C ASN A 64 18.85 -6.14 -14.71
N ILE A 65 20.17 -6.26 -14.80
CA ILE A 65 21.09 -5.18 -14.48
C ILE A 65 21.12 -4.23 -15.66
N HIS A 66 20.79 -2.96 -15.42
CA HIS A 66 21.04 -1.91 -16.39
C HIS A 66 22.54 -1.56 -16.34
N LEU A 67 23.22 -1.67 -17.48
CA LEU A 67 24.68 -1.56 -17.59
C LEU A 67 25.18 -0.17 -17.17
N ASP A 68 24.52 0.90 -17.62
CA ASP A 68 24.97 2.27 -17.36
C ASP A 68 24.52 2.83 -16.00
N ASN A 69 23.36 2.38 -15.50
CA ASN A 69 22.80 2.89 -14.25
C ASN A 69 22.15 1.77 -13.44
N PRO A 70 22.88 1.21 -12.45
CA PRO A 70 22.38 0.13 -11.60
C PRO A 70 21.05 0.44 -10.89
N ARG A 71 20.69 1.72 -10.67
CA ARG A 71 19.42 2.12 -10.05
C ARG A 71 18.20 1.90 -10.96
N LEU A 72 18.43 1.79 -12.27
CA LEU A 72 17.41 1.47 -13.27
C LEU A 72 17.26 -0.04 -13.50
N SER A 73 18.00 -0.87 -12.75
CA SER A 73 17.83 -2.32 -12.82
C SER A 73 16.39 -2.70 -12.50
N THR A 74 15.85 -3.64 -13.27
CA THR A 74 14.49 -4.13 -13.13
C THR A 74 14.46 -5.53 -12.55
N PHE A 75 13.31 -5.89 -11.98
CA PHE A 75 13.05 -7.19 -11.38
C PHE A 75 11.89 -7.86 -12.11
N ILE A 76 11.99 -9.18 -12.29
CA ILE A 76 10.96 -10.03 -12.90
C ILE A 76 10.75 -11.25 -11.99
N GLU A 77 9.49 -11.62 -11.75
CA GLU A 77 9.15 -12.85 -11.02
C GLU A 77 9.54 -14.11 -11.80
N THR A 78 10.05 -15.12 -11.09
CA THR A 78 10.23 -16.46 -11.66
C THR A 78 9.05 -17.36 -11.29
N LYS A 79 8.99 -18.55 -11.91
CA LYS A 79 8.00 -19.59 -11.55
C LYS A 79 8.05 -19.98 -10.06
N SER A 80 9.20 -19.82 -9.40
CA SER A 80 9.31 -20.11 -7.95
C SER A 80 8.68 -19.04 -7.08
N MET A 81 8.34 -17.87 -7.65
CA MET A 81 7.60 -16.85 -6.92
C MET A 81 6.18 -17.33 -6.57
N ASP A 82 5.56 -18.16 -7.42
CA ASP A 82 4.22 -18.70 -7.15
C ASP A 82 4.20 -19.60 -5.91
N THR A 83 5.24 -20.42 -5.73
CA THR A 83 5.37 -21.28 -4.54
C THR A 83 5.69 -20.46 -3.30
N PHE A 84 6.54 -19.44 -3.44
CA PHE A 84 6.80 -18.46 -2.38
C PHE A 84 5.49 -17.79 -1.94
N LYS A 85 4.73 -17.19 -2.87
CA LYS A 85 3.42 -16.56 -2.61
C LYS A 85 2.47 -17.50 -1.86
N LYS A 86 2.30 -18.75 -2.34
CA LYS A 86 1.45 -19.76 -1.68
C LYS A 86 1.87 -20.07 -0.25
N GLN A 87 3.17 -20.14 0.05
CA GLN A 87 3.66 -20.36 1.43
C GLN A 87 3.28 -19.23 2.38
N PHE A 88 3.18 -17.99 1.86
CA PHE A 88 2.71 -16.85 2.63
C PHE A 88 1.20 -16.78 2.65
N ASP A 89 0.48 -17.02 1.57
CA ASP A 89 -0.99 -17.09 1.58
C ASP A 89 -1.51 -18.07 2.63
N ILE A 90 -0.90 -19.24 2.79
CA ILE A 90 -1.27 -20.19 3.86
C ILE A 90 -1.05 -19.61 5.27
N LYS A 91 -0.13 -18.65 5.43
CA LYS A 91 0.13 -17.94 6.70
C LYS A 91 -0.72 -16.66 6.87
N THR A 92 -1.03 -15.94 5.80
CA THR A 92 -1.86 -14.72 5.80
C THR A 92 -3.36 -15.06 5.86
N VAL A 93 -3.80 -16.15 5.24
CA VAL A 93 -5.17 -16.68 5.34
C VAL A 93 -5.49 -17.16 6.76
N LYS A 94 -4.49 -17.56 7.56
CA LYS A 94 -4.67 -18.01 8.95
C LYS A 94 -4.75 -16.90 10.00
N ASN A 95 -4.55 -15.63 9.65
CA ASN A 95 -4.58 -14.55 10.64
C ASN A 95 -5.49 -13.41 10.19
N ASP A 96 -6.80 -13.59 10.36
CA ASP A 96 -7.80 -12.56 10.06
C ASP A 96 -7.55 -11.25 10.83
N ALA A 97 -6.86 -11.31 11.98
CA ALA A 97 -6.42 -10.11 12.70
C ALA A 97 -5.44 -9.24 11.89
N GLY A 98 -4.56 -9.86 11.08
CA GLY A 98 -3.62 -9.14 10.21
C GLY A 98 -4.32 -8.50 9.00
N LYS A 99 -5.30 -9.19 8.42
CA LYS A 99 -6.13 -8.62 7.34
C LYS A 99 -6.97 -7.44 7.85
N LEU A 100 -7.50 -7.57 9.05
CA LEU A 100 -8.33 -6.56 9.71
C LEU A 100 -7.53 -5.30 10.03
N GLU A 101 -6.34 -5.45 10.63
CA GLU A 101 -5.40 -4.34 10.88
C GLU A 101 -5.07 -3.57 9.61
N PHE A 102 -4.75 -4.32 8.55
CA PHE A 102 -4.39 -3.75 7.27
C PHE A 102 -5.56 -3.00 6.61
N LYS A 103 -6.78 -3.58 6.67
CA LYS A 103 -7.99 -2.95 6.14
C LYS A 103 -8.31 -1.66 6.90
N ALA A 104 -8.25 -1.66 8.22
CA ALA A 104 -8.46 -0.47 9.05
C ALA A 104 -7.51 0.67 8.67
N LYS A 105 -6.25 0.35 8.38
CA LYS A 105 -5.25 1.33 7.96
C LYS A 105 -5.51 1.91 6.57
N GLN A 106 -5.92 1.10 5.59
CA GLN A 106 -6.34 1.60 4.27
C GLN A 106 -7.53 2.57 4.37
N LEU A 107 -8.51 2.23 5.22
CA LEU A 107 -9.68 3.08 5.45
C LEU A 107 -9.27 4.44 6.04
N LYS A 108 -8.33 4.43 7.00
CA LYS A 108 -7.78 5.66 7.61
C LYS A 108 -7.04 6.56 6.61
N GLU A 109 -6.26 5.98 5.70
CA GLU A 109 -5.60 6.76 4.64
C GLU A 109 -6.61 7.35 3.66
N LYS A 110 -7.61 6.57 3.27
CA LYS A 110 -8.70 7.04 2.40
C LYS A 110 -9.50 8.17 3.05
N GLN A 111 -9.79 8.05 4.35
CA GLN A 111 -10.44 9.12 5.13
C GLN A 111 -9.62 10.42 5.07
N LYS A 112 -8.30 10.34 5.29
CA LYS A 112 -7.41 11.51 5.22
C LYS A 112 -7.43 12.21 3.85
N ILE A 113 -7.54 11.45 2.76
CA ILE A 113 -7.66 12.02 1.41
C ILE A 113 -8.97 12.82 1.29
N TYR A 114 -10.09 12.28 1.77
CA TYR A 114 -11.37 12.98 1.73
C TYR A 114 -11.38 14.23 2.61
N GLU A 115 -10.79 14.18 3.80
CA GLU A 115 -10.61 15.37 4.67
C GLU A 115 -9.80 16.47 3.96
N ASN A 116 -8.75 16.12 3.23
CA ASN A 116 -7.97 17.07 2.45
C ASN A 116 -8.77 17.64 1.27
N GLN A 117 -9.58 16.83 0.58
CA GLN A 117 -10.46 17.30 -0.49
C GLN A 117 -11.53 18.26 0.02
N ILE A 118 -12.07 18.01 1.22
CA ILE A 118 -13.02 18.93 1.87
C ILE A 118 -12.35 20.27 2.18
N LYS A 119 -11.11 20.28 2.69
CA LYS A 119 -10.36 21.52 2.89
C LYS A 119 -10.10 22.26 1.58
N ALA A 120 -9.69 21.53 0.53
CA ALA A 120 -9.48 22.11 -0.80
C ALA A 120 -10.78 22.69 -1.41
N SER A 121 -11.95 22.16 -1.03
CA SER A 121 -13.23 22.71 -1.49
C SER A 121 -13.49 24.14 -1.01
N GLU A 122 -12.91 24.55 0.12
CA GLU A 122 -13.04 25.92 0.63
C GLU A 122 -12.33 26.92 -0.28
N GLN A 123 -11.15 26.56 -0.78
CA GLN A 123 -10.45 27.35 -1.78
C GLN A 123 -11.18 27.32 -3.13
N ALA A 124 -11.69 26.16 -3.54
CA ALA A 124 -12.46 26.04 -4.79
C ALA A 124 -13.71 26.93 -4.81
N LEU A 125 -14.34 27.18 -3.66
CA LEU A 125 -15.48 28.11 -3.55
C LEU A 125 -15.09 29.57 -3.80
N ILE A 126 -13.83 29.94 -3.52
CA ILE A 126 -13.29 31.28 -3.79
C ILE A 126 -12.90 31.39 -5.27
N ASP A 127 -12.18 30.39 -5.78
CA ASP A 127 -11.63 30.41 -7.13
C ASP A 127 -12.72 30.23 -8.21
N PHE A 128 -13.79 29.50 -7.90
CA PHE A 128 -14.85 29.11 -8.85
C PHE A 128 -16.26 29.34 -8.28
N PRO A 129 -16.68 30.60 -8.06
CA PRO A 129 -17.95 30.92 -7.42
C PRO A 129 -19.19 30.46 -8.23
N GLU A 130 -19.08 30.41 -9.55
CA GLU A 130 -20.17 29.92 -10.43
C GLU A 130 -20.49 28.44 -10.22
N LEU A 131 -19.51 27.65 -9.75
CA LEU A 131 -19.67 26.20 -9.48
C LEU A 131 -20.07 25.90 -8.03
N LYS A 132 -20.48 26.91 -7.26
CA LYS A 132 -20.77 26.78 -5.81
C LYS A 132 -21.70 25.62 -5.47
N THR A 133 -22.77 25.43 -6.22
CA THR A 133 -23.75 24.35 -5.99
C THR A 133 -23.13 22.97 -6.16
N ASP A 134 -22.32 22.78 -7.20
CA ASP A 134 -21.63 21.53 -7.48
C ASP A 134 -20.53 21.24 -6.45
N ILE A 135 -19.76 22.26 -6.08
CA ILE A 135 -18.70 22.14 -5.05
C ILE A 135 -19.32 21.76 -3.70
N LEU A 136 -20.40 22.42 -3.29
CA LEU A 136 -21.10 22.09 -2.03
C LEU A 136 -21.71 20.68 -2.07
N ARG A 137 -22.33 20.29 -3.19
CA ARG A 137 -22.85 18.93 -3.38
C ARG A 137 -21.72 17.90 -3.22
N ARG A 138 -20.57 18.12 -3.86
CA ARG A 138 -19.42 17.22 -3.75
C ARG A 138 -18.84 17.18 -2.35
N LYS A 139 -18.72 18.33 -1.66
CA LYS A 139 -18.30 18.42 -0.25
C LYS A 139 -19.20 17.58 0.65
N ASN A 140 -20.52 17.68 0.49
CA ASN A 140 -21.49 16.90 1.26
C ASN A 140 -21.37 15.39 0.99
N GLN A 141 -21.14 14.99 -0.27
CA GLN A 141 -20.89 13.59 -0.61
C GLN A 141 -19.63 13.04 0.09
N LEU A 142 -18.55 13.83 0.11
CA LEU A 142 -17.31 13.44 0.79
C LEU A 142 -17.50 13.30 2.31
N LEU A 143 -18.33 14.13 2.94
CA LEU A 143 -18.68 14.01 4.36
C LEU A 143 -19.42 12.69 4.63
N GLN A 144 -20.41 12.34 3.81
CA GLN A 144 -21.13 11.07 3.94
C GLN A 144 -20.21 9.86 3.72
N ASP A 145 -19.28 9.95 2.76
CA ASP A 145 -18.33 8.88 2.50
C ASP A 145 -17.35 8.70 3.68
N ILE A 146 -16.95 9.79 4.36
CA ILE A 146 -16.17 9.73 5.60
C ILE A 146 -16.95 9.03 6.72
N GLU A 147 -18.23 9.34 6.91
CA GLU A 147 -19.07 8.69 7.93
C GLU A 147 -19.19 7.19 7.70
N LYS A 148 -19.42 6.77 6.45
CA LYS A 148 -19.44 5.34 6.07
C LYS A 148 -18.11 4.65 6.34
N LEU A 149 -17.00 5.31 6.02
CA LEU A 149 -15.66 4.79 6.30
C LEU A 149 -15.40 4.66 7.80
N LYS A 150 -15.83 5.63 8.61
CA LYS A 150 -15.73 5.57 10.07
C LYS A 150 -16.55 4.42 10.63
N ALA A 151 -17.84 4.34 10.28
CA ALA A 151 -18.71 3.27 10.75
C ALA A 151 -18.15 1.86 10.44
N TYR A 152 -17.62 1.67 9.23
CA TYR A 152 -16.99 0.41 8.87
C TYR A 152 -15.66 0.17 9.61
N THR A 153 -14.86 1.22 9.82
CA THR A 153 -13.61 1.11 10.60
C THR A 153 -13.90 0.77 12.07
N ASP A 154 -14.91 1.41 12.66
CA ASP A 154 -15.36 1.18 14.03
C ASP A 154 -15.86 -0.26 14.21
N PHE A 155 -16.63 -0.75 13.24
CA PHE A 155 -17.04 -2.16 13.18
C PHE A 155 -15.85 -3.11 13.06
N LEU A 156 -14.85 -2.80 12.23
CA LEU A 156 -13.65 -3.62 12.18
C LEU A 156 -12.91 -3.60 13.52
N THR A 157 -12.79 -2.45 14.19
CA THR A 157 -12.13 -2.39 15.50
C THR A 157 -12.89 -3.09 16.62
N SER A 158 -14.22 -3.23 16.54
CA SER A 158 -14.98 -4.00 17.54
C SER A 158 -14.79 -5.52 17.41
N LEU A 159 -14.24 -5.99 16.30
CA LEU A 159 -13.90 -7.40 16.07
C LEU A 159 -12.48 -7.76 16.55
N ARG A 160 -11.73 -6.82 17.15
CA ARG A 160 -10.41 -7.04 17.77
C ARG A 160 -10.52 -7.32 19.25
#